data_AF-A0A251T3H4-F1
#
_entry.id   AF-A0A251T3H4-F1
#
_cell.length_a   1.000
_cell.length_b   1.000
_cell.length_c   1.000
_cell.angle_alpha   90.00
_cell.angle_beta   90.00
_cell.angle_gamma   90.00
#
_symmetry.space_group_name_H-M   'P 1'
#
loop_
_entity.id
_entity.type
_entity.pdbx_description
1 polymer ?
#
loop_
_entity_poly.entity_id
_entity_poly.type
_entity_poly.pdbx_seq_one_letter_code
_entity_poly.pdbx_strand_id
1 'polypeptide(L)' 'MAVCDFNMCFTFVWAGWEGSAHDTRIFNEALRRPELNFPHPMGGKYYVVDAGYPNINGYLAPYKE' A
#
# COMPACT_ATOMS: atom_id res chain seq x y z
N MET A 1 -4.30 4.96 -5.18
CA MET A 1 -3.63 3.77 -4.60
C MET A 1 -4.56 2.58 -4.71
N ALA A 2 -4.02 1.40 -4.99
CA ALA A 2 -4.80 0.18 -5.03
C ALA A 2 -4.00 -0.96 -4.39
N VAL A 3 -4.70 -1.98 -3.92
CA VAL A 3 -4.13 -3.25 -3.46
C VAL A 3 -4.78 -4.36 -4.26
N CYS A 4 -3.99 -5.33 -4.70
CA CYS A 4 -4.48 -6.50 -5.40
C CYS A 4 -4.05 -7.79 -4.70
N ASP A 5 -4.77 -8.86 -4.97
CA ASP A 5 -4.37 -10.21 -4.57
C ASP A 5 -3.38 -10.82 -5.59
N PHE A 6 -2.98 -12.07 -5.36
CA PHE A 6 -2.06 -12.79 -6.25
C PHE A 6 -2.63 -13.05 -7.66
N ASN A 7 -3.95 -12.92 -7.85
CA ASN A 7 -4.59 -13.04 -9.16
C ASN A 7 -4.69 -11.68 -9.88
N MET A 8 -4.05 -10.63 -9.33
CA MET A 8 -4.13 -9.25 -9.83
C MET A 8 -5.55 -8.65 -9.78
N CYS A 9 -6.42 -9.21 -8.93
CA CYS A 9 -7.74 -8.64 -8.69
C CYS A 9 -7.65 -7.56 -7.61
N PHE A 10 -8.18 -6.36 -7.87
CA PHE A 10 -8.21 -5.29 -6.87
C PHE A 10 -9.09 -5.67 -5.68
N THR A 11 -8.51 -5.65 -4.49
CA THR A 11 -9.21 -5.90 -3.21
C THR A 11 -9.46 -4.60 -2.45
N PHE A 12 -8.73 -3.54 -2.79
CA PHE A 12 -8.92 -2.20 -2.25
C PHE A 12 -8.54 -1.15 -3.30
N VAL A 13 -9.34 -0.10 -3.42
CA VAL A 13 -9.06 1.05 -4.28
C VAL A 13 -9.36 2.33 -3.52
N TRP A 14 -8.38 3.24 -3.48
CA TRP A 14 -8.55 4.58 -2.97
C TRP A 14 -8.18 5.62 -4.03
N ALA A 15 -9.22 6.25 -4.57
CA ALA A 15 -9.15 7.25 -5.64
C ALA A 15 -9.34 8.68 -5.09
N GLY A 16 -9.16 9.68 -5.94
CA GLY A 16 -9.40 11.09 -5.61
C GLY A 16 -8.19 11.84 -5.05
N TRP A 17 -6.98 11.28 -5.19
CA TRP A 17 -5.74 11.98 -4.86
C TRP A 17 -5.27 12.82 -6.05
N GLU A 18 -4.68 13.97 -5.75
CA GLU A 18 -4.02 14.81 -6.75
C GLU A 18 -2.92 14.02 -7.46
N GLY A 19 -2.80 14.16 -8.79
CA GLY A 19 -1.81 13.42 -9.56
C GLY A 19 -0.34 13.74 -9.23
N SER A 20 -0.09 14.83 -8.49
CA SER A 20 1.22 15.24 -7.98
C SER A 20 1.54 14.66 -6.60
N ALA A 21 0.58 14.00 -5.94
CA ALA A 21 0.76 13.47 -4.60
C ALA A 21 1.76 12.31 -4.62
N HIS A 22 2.73 12.36 -3.71
CA HIS A 22 3.72 11.30 -3.57
C HIS A 22 3.07 10.01 -3.05
N ASP A 23 3.39 8.86 -3.64
CA ASP A 23 2.82 7.55 -3.28
C ASP A 23 2.94 7.25 -1.78
N THR A 24 4.11 7.55 -1.21
CA THR A 24 4.36 7.43 0.24
C THR A 24 3.38 8.24 1.10
N ARG A 25 2.96 9.44 0.65
CA ARG A 25 1.99 10.26 1.39
C ARG A 25 0.62 9.59 1.39
N ILE A 26 0.19 9.11 0.23
CA ILE A 26 -1.08 8.40 0.06
C ILE A 26 -1.08 7.13 0.91
N PHE A 27 0.04 6.39 0.92
CA PHE A 27 0.23 5.20 1.75
C PHE A 27 0.04 5.47 3.24
N ASN A 28 0.79 6.45 3.75
CA ASN A 28 0.81 6.76 5.17
C ASN A 28 -0.56 7.24 5.62
N GLU A 29 -1.28 7.96 4.76
CA GLU A 29 -2.64 8.37 5.06
C GLU A 29 -3.60 7.17 5.13
N ALA A 30 -3.42 6.19 4.24
CA ALA A 30 -4.24 4.98 4.24
C ALA A 30 -4.04 4.13 5.50
N LEU A 31 -2.80 4.04 5.98
CA LEU A 31 -2.47 3.33 7.22
C LEU A 31 -2.99 4.04 8.48
N ARG A 32 -3.15 5.38 8.44
CA ARG A 32 -3.55 6.19 9.59
C ARG A 32 -5.05 6.39 9.74
N ARG A 33 -5.84 6.06 8.72
CA ARG A 33 -7.29 6.25 8.67
C ARG A 33 -8.03 4.91 8.79
N PRO A 34 -8.41 4.49 10.01
CA PRO A 34 -9.14 3.23 10.20
C PRO A 34 -10.43 3.15 9.40
N GLU A 35 -11.08 4.29 9.13
CA GLU A 35 -12.31 4.40 8.35
C GLU A 35 -12.15 3.92 6.90
N LEU A 36 -10.93 3.89 6.37
CA LEU A 36 -10.66 3.35 5.04
C LEU A 36 -10.65 1.83 5.01
N ASN A 37 -10.60 1.16 6.15
CA ASN A 37 -10.48 -0.30 6.25
C ASN A 37 -9.35 -0.84 5.34
N PHE A 38 -8.22 -0.13 5.32
CA PHE A 38 -7.07 -0.52 4.50
C PHE A 38 -6.65 -1.96 4.88
N PRO A 39 -6.45 -2.87 3.91
CA PRO A 39 -6.06 -4.23 4.21
C PRO A 39 -4.66 -4.25 4.82
N HIS A 40 -4.49 -5.01 5.91
CA HIS A 40 -3.22 -5.17 6.59
C HIS A 40 -2.75 -6.62 6.54
N PRO A 41 -1.43 -6.86 6.40
CA PRO A 41 -0.87 -8.19 6.49
C PRO A 41 -1.10 -8.78 7.90
N MET A 42 -1.43 -10.07 7.97
CA MET A 42 -1.46 -10.78 9.24
C MET A 42 -0.06 -10.90 9.83
N GLY A 43 0.05 -11.03 11.16
CA GLY A 43 1.34 -11.12 11.85
C GLY A 43 2.31 -12.12 11.21
N GLY A 44 3.55 -11.67 10.95
CA GLY A 44 4.59 -12.46 10.29
C GLY A 44 4.49 -12.53 8.75
N LYS A 45 3.46 -11.93 8.14
CA LYS A 45 3.33 -11.82 6.68
C LYS A 45 3.68 -10.41 6.21
N TYR A 46 3.98 -10.30 4.92
CA TYR A 46 4.32 -9.04 4.27
C TYR A 46 3.53 -8.88 2.97
N TYR A 47 3.14 -7.65 2.66
CA TYR A 47 2.70 -7.26 1.33
C TYR A 47 3.88 -6.71 0.54
N VAL A 48 3.90 -7.02 -0.75
CA VAL A 48 4.83 -6.40 -1.70
C VAL A 48 4.24 -5.06 -2.11
N VAL A 49 5.04 -4.01 -2.07
CA VAL A 49 4.63 -2.63 -2.43
C VAL A 49 5.52 -2.11 -3.56
N ASP A 50 5.07 -1.08 -4.28
CA ASP A 50 5.90 -0.49 -5.33
C ASP A 50 7.16 0.18 -4.76
N ALA A 51 8.19 0.36 -5.60
CA ALA A 51 9.49 0.90 -5.19
C ALA A 51 9.44 2.37 -4.66
N GLY A 52 8.31 3.06 -4.82
CA GLY A 52 8.04 4.39 -4.25
C GLY A 52 7.52 4.39 -2.81
N TYR A 53 7.26 3.20 -2.25
CA TYR A 53 6.77 3.03 -0.88
C TYR A 53 7.91 2.68 0.09
N PRO A 54 7.80 3.06 1.38
CA PRO A 54 8.82 2.78 2.37
C PRO A 54 8.81 1.31 2.81
N ASN A 55 9.99 0.76 3.09
CA ASN A 55 10.13 -0.53 3.76
C ASN A 55 9.81 -0.39 5.25
N ILE A 56 8.70 -0.97 5.69
CA ILE A 56 8.25 -0.96 7.09
C ILE A 56 7.73 -2.36 7.47
N ASN A 57 7.53 -2.64 8.76
CA ASN A 57 7.01 -3.93 9.18
C ASN A 57 5.66 -4.24 8.48
N GLY A 58 5.56 -5.40 7.84
CA GLY A 58 4.41 -5.80 7.04
C GLY A 58 4.44 -5.35 5.57
N TYR A 59 5.35 -4.47 5.14
CA TYR A 59 5.36 -3.92 3.77
C TYR A 59 6.78 -3.84 3.21
N LEU A 60 7.01 -4.53 2.09
CA LEU A 60 8.34 -4.63 1.47
C LEU A 60 8.31 -4.19 0.01
N ALA A 61 9.14 -3.21 -0.32
CA ALA A 61 9.44 -2.82 -1.67
C ALA A 61 10.50 -3.79 -2.27
N PRO A 62 10.42 -4.09 -3.59
CA PRO A 62 11.47 -4.82 -4.29
C PRO A 62 12.85 -4.20 -4.09
N TYR A 63 13.87 -5.05 -4.04
CA TYR A 63 15.26 -4.60 -4.06
C TYR A 63 15.55 -3.85 -5.37
N LYS A 64 16.26 -2.73 -5.27
CA LYS A 64 16.74 -1.99 -6.45
C LYS A 64 18.08 -2.60 -6.84
N GLU A 65 18.19 -3.05 -8.08
CA GLU A 65 19.46 -3.48 -8.69
C GLU A 65 20.47 -2.32 -8.76
#